data_AF-A0A0S8CG73-F1
#
_entry.id   AF-A0A0S8CG73-F1
#
_cell.length_a   1.000
_cell.length_b   1.000
_cell.length_c   1.000
_cell.angle_alpha   90.00
_cell.angle_beta   90.00
_cell.angle_gamma   90.00
#
_symmetry.space_group_name_H-M   'P 1'
#
loop_
_entity.id
_entity.type
_entity.pdbx_description
1 polymer ?
#
loop_
_entity_poly.entity_id
_entity_poly.type
_entity_poly.pdbx_seq_one_letter_code
_entity_poly.pdbx_strand_id
1 'polypeptide(L)'
;MNALQFEAVKVALKQDKTGFVLTLNIHPDELPEELIRDYVGSRYGVAMVRIEDDETARKYDNRVKQSGILCRSREFQYWLHETGKTETITEEDAVEYIYRACGIRSRSELNGNIAAKEKFDSMVSEYDEWRQDQEPF
;
A
#
# COMPACT_ATOMS: atom_id res chain seq x y z
N MET A 1 5.39 15.71 19.56
CA MET A 1 4.33 16.23 18.67
C MET A 1 3.60 14.99 18.19
N ASN A 2 2.40 14.74 18.72
CA ASN A 2 1.64 13.54 18.40
C ASN A 2 0.62 13.89 17.31
N ALA A 3 0.43 12.98 16.35
CA ALA A 3 -0.62 13.13 15.36
C ALA A 3 -1.99 13.03 16.06
N LEU A 4 -2.95 13.84 15.64
CA LEU A 4 -4.34 13.68 16.08
C LEU A 4 -4.89 12.40 15.44
N GLN A 5 -5.46 11.52 16.26
CA GLN A 5 -6.11 10.29 15.82
C GLN A 5 -7.58 10.37 16.23
N PHE A 6 -8.47 10.23 15.26
CA PHE A 6 -9.91 10.22 15.43
C PHE A 6 -10.56 9.49 14.25
N GLU A 7 -11.74 8.90 14.47
CA GLU A 7 -12.56 8.36 13.39
C GLU A 7 -13.55 9.40 12.85
N ALA A 8 -13.79 9.39 11.53
CA ALA A 8 -14.73 10.29 10.90
C ALA A 8 -15.46 9.68 9.70
N VAL A 9 -16.73 10.05 9.55
CA VAL A 9 -17.55 9.65 8.40
C VAL A 9 -17.43 10.70 7.30
N LYS A 10 -17.09 10.25 6.08
CA LYS A 10 -17.13 11.11 4.90
C LYS A 10 -18.58 11.49 4.57
N VAL A 11 -18.90 12.78 4.67
CA VAL A 11 -20.24 13.32 4.35
C VAL A 11 -20.31 13.78 2.90
N ALA A 12 -19.32 14.56 2.45
CA ALA A 12 -19.32 15.15 1.12
C ALA A 12 -17.90 15.39 0.60
N LEU A 13 -17.75 15.36 -0.73
CA LEU A 13 -16.57 15.84 -1.44
C LEU A 13 -17.05 16.72 -2.59
N LYS A 14 -16.77 18.02 -2.51
CA LYS A 14 -17.12 18.98 -3.56
C LYS A 14 -15.87 19.61 -4.17
N GLN A 15 -15.96 20.02 -5.42
CA GLN A 15 -14.93 20.76 -6.11
C GLN A 15 -15.42 22.18 -6.37
N ASP A 16 -14.58 23.17 -6.11
CA ASP A 16 -14.82 24.57 -6.44
C ASP A 16 -13.55 25.23 -6.97
N LYS A 17 -13.63 26.55 -7.23
CA LYS A 17 -12.51 27.34 -7.76
C LYS A 17 -11.27 27.36 -6.85
N THR A 18 -11.41 26.98 -5.58
CA THR A 18 -10.33 26.95 -4.58
C THR A 18 -9.71 25.56 -4.42
N GLY A 19 -10.32 24.51 -4.99
CA GLY A 19 -9.83 23.13 -4.94
C GLY A 19 -10.93 22.13 -4.60
N PHE A 20 -10.56 21.08 -3.85
CA PHE A 20 -11.50 20.09 -3.33
C PHE A 20 -11.75 20.33 -1.84
N VAL A 21 -13.01 20.30 -1.44
CA VAL A 21 -13.44 20.43 -0.04
C VAL A 21 -14.03 19.09 0.41
N LEU A 22 -13.33 18.44 1.34
CA LEU A 22 -13.79 17.24 2.03
C LEU A 22 -14.53 17.65 3.31
N THR A 23 -15.78 17.21 3.46
CA THR A 23 -16.56 17.39 4.69
C THR A 23 -16.64 16.06 5.43
N LEU A 24 -16.17 16.06 6.67
CA LEU A 24 -16.15 14.91 7.57
C LEU A 24 -17.09 15.18 8.76
N ASN A 25 -17.74 14.13 9.25
CA ASN A 25 -18.47 14.14 10.50
C ASN A 25 -17.69 13.35 11.55
N ILE A 26 -17.36 13.97 12.67
CA ILE A 26 -16.60 13.38 13.77
C ILE A 26 -17.56 13.24 14.95
N HIS A 27 -17.58 12.07 15.59
CA HIS A 27 -18.39 11.87 16.79
C HIS A 27 -17.89 12.81 17.92
N PRO A 28 -18.76 13.40 18.76
CA PRO A 28 -18.32 14.31 19.81
C PRO A 28 -17.26 13.74 20.76
N ASP A 29 -17.33 12.44 21.05
CA ASP A 29 -16.37 11.75 21.92
C ASP A 29 -15.00 11.50 21.24
N GLU A 30 -14.95 11.58 19.91
CA GLU A 30 -13.74 11.41 19.10
C GLU A 30 -13.13 12.76 18.66
N LEU A 31 -13.77 13.89 19.00
CA LEU A 31 -13.33 15.21 18.57
C LEU A 31 -12.12 15.70 19.39
N PRO A 32 -10.93 15.85 18.79
CA PRO A 32 -9.74 16.28 19.55
C PRO A 32 -9.87 17.73 20.02
N GLU A 33 -9.51 18.00 21.29
CA GLU A 33 -9.58 19.35 21.86
C GLU A 33 -8.69 20.35 21.09
N GLU A 34 -7.55 19.90 20.58
CA GLU A 34 -6.63 20.72 19.79
C GLU A 34 -7.31 21.27 18.54
N LEU A 35 -8.16 20.47 17.87
CA LEU A 35 -8.88 20.89 16.67
C LEU A 35 -9.90 22.00 16.98
N ILE A 36 -10.48 21.99 18.19
CA ILE A 36 -11.43 23.01 18.66
C ILE A 36 -10.72 24.31 19.01
N ARG A 37 -9.53 24.21 19.62
CA ARG A 37 -8.76 25.37 20.12
C ARG A 37 -8.04 26.12 19.00
N ASP A 38 -7.67 25.41 17.95
CA ASP A 38 -6.98 26.00 16.80
C ASP A 38 -7.85 27.02 16.06
N TYR A 39 -7.20 28.03 15.48
CA TYR A 39 -7.91 29.09 14.79
C TYR A 39 -8.37 28.65 13.40
N VAL A 40 -9.46 29.27 12.92
CA VAL A 40 -9.96 29.04 11.56
C VAL A 40 -8.89 29.42 10.54
N GLY A 41 -8.49 28.46 9.70
CA GLY A 41 -7.43 28.62 8.71
C GLY A 41 -6.09 27.96 9.08
N SER A 42 -5.97 27.33 10.25
CA SER A 42 -4.86 26.43 10.57
C SER A 42 -4.68 25.33 9.50
N ARG A 43 -3.43 24.95 9.24
CA ARG A 43 -3.07 23.92 8.26
C ARG A 43 -2.70 22.62 8.96
N TYR A 44 -3.29 21.51 8.52
CA TYR A 44 -3.04 20.17 9.07
C TYR A 44 -2.39 19.28 8.00
N GLY A 45 -1.36 18.53 8.40
CA GLY A 45 -0.92 17.36 7.64
C GLY A 45 -1.82 16.19 7.99
N VAL A 46 -2.55 15.65 7.01
CA VAL A 46 -3.54 14.60 7.23
C VAL A 46 -3.05 13.28 6.65
N ALA A 47 -3.00 12.25 7.49
CA ALA A 47 -2.95 10.85 7.06
C ALA A 47 -4.33 10.24 7.28
N MET A 48 -4.95 9.71 6.23
CA MET A 48 -6.30 9.15 6.30
C MET A 48 -6.29 7.74 5.71
N VAL A 49 -6.90 6.81 6.41
CA VAL A 49 -7.14 5.44 5.97
C VAL A 49 -8.63 5.17 5.99
N ARG A 50 -9.13 4.39 5.04
CA ARG A 50 -10.52 3.93 5.11
C ARG A 50 -10.58 2.79 6.12
N ILE A 51 -11.51 2.86 7.05
CA ILE A 51 -11.79 1.77 7.99
C ILE A 51 -12.96 0.96 7.40
N GLU A 52 -12.88 -0.37 7.49
CA GLU A 52 -13.95 -1.29 7.09
C GLU A 52 -14.83 -1.65 8.30
N ASP A 53 -15.94 -2.38 8.08
CA ASP A 53 -16.92 -2.69 9.12
C ASP A 53 -16.36 -3.54 10.28
N ASP A 54 -15.20 -4.17 10.09
CA ASP A 54 -14.47 -4.95 11.09
C ASP A 54 -13.44 -4.12 11.88
N GLU A 55 -13.54 -2.79 11.81
CA GLU A 55 -12.62 -1.81 12.42
C GLU A 55 -11.17 -1.89 11.90
N THR A 56 -10.92 -2.65 10.83
CA THR A 56 -9.59 -2.73 10.25
C THR A 56 -9.37 -1.66 9.19
N ALA A 57 -8.12 -1.20 9.10
CA ALA A 57 -7.68 -0.33 8.03
C ALA A 57 -7.76 -1.07 6.68
N ARG A 58 -8.51 -0.51 5.72
CA ARG A 58 -8.55 -0.98 4.34
C ARG A 58 -7.13 -1.02 3.80
N LYS A 59 -6.66 -2.23 3.51
CA LYS A 59 -5.36 -2.44 2.88
C LYS A 59 -5.42 -1.95 1.45
N TYR A 60 -4.75 -0.84 1.18
CA TYR A 60 -4.42 -0.44 -0.19
C TYR A 60 -3.16 -1.18 -0.61
N ASP A 61 -3.36 -2.36 -1.19
CA ASP A 61 -2.26 -3.15 -1.77
C ASP A 61 -1.76 -2.47 -3.04
N ASN A 62 -0.87 -1.50 -2.84
CA ASN A 62 -0.13 -0.86 -3.90
C ASN A 62 0.95 -1.83 -4.39
N ARG A 63 0.55 -2.72 -5.28
CA ARG A 63 1.40 -3.73 -5.91
C ARG A 63 2.56 -3.10 -6.68
N VAL A 64 2.42 -1.86 -7.18
CA VAL A 64 3.54 -1.11 -7.76
C VAL A 64 4.63 -0.87 -6.72
N LYS A 65 4.24 -0.37 -5.54
CA LYS A 65 5.16 -0.13 -4.40
C LYS A 65 5.74 -1.44 -3.88
N GLN A 66 4.89 -2.46 -3.67
CA GLN A 66 5.31 -3.77 -3.18
C GLN A 66 6.29 -4.45 -4.13
N SER A 67 6.01 -4.47 -5.44
CA SER A 67 6.94 -4.92 -6.48
C SER A 67 8.29 -4.18 -6.37
N GLY A 68 8.25 -2.87 -6.19
CA GLY A 68 9.44 -2.07 -5.95
C GLY A 68 10.25 -2.54 -4.75
N ILE A 69 9.59 -2.80 -3.62
CA ILE A 69 10.24 -3.26 -2.39
C ILE A 69 10.84 -4.66 -2.59
N LEU A 70 10.09 -5.59 -3.19
CA LEU A 70 10.53 -6.97 -3.41
C LEU A 70 11.77 -7.05 -4.30
N CYS A 71 11.83 -6.32 -5.42
CA CYS A 71 13.01 -6.36 -6.30
C CYS A 71 14.30 -5.92 -5.58
N ARG A 72 14.19 -5.05 -4.57
CA ARG A 72 15.34 -4.61 -3.73
C ARG A 72 15.61 -5.54 -2.56
N SER A 73 14.69 -6.43 -2.21
CA SER A 73 14.90 -7.39 -1.12
C SER A 73 15.88 -8.46 -1.57
N ARG A 74 16.92 -8.66 -0.77
CA ARG A 74 17.93 -9.67 -1.03
C ARG A 74 17.35 -11.09 -0.89
N GLU A 75 16.46 -11.30 0.07
CA GLU A 75 15.76 -12.58 0.29
C GLU A 75 14.91 -12.96 -0.92
N PHE A 76 14.20 -11.99 -1.49
CA PHE A 76 13.40 -12.22 -2.70
C PHE A 76 14.27 -12.58 -3.91
N GLN A 77 15.40 -11.89 -4.09
CA GLN A 77 16.37 -12.23 -5.13
C GLN A 77 16.95 -13.64 -4.92
N TYR A 78 17.23 -14.04 -3.68
CA TYR A 78 17.71 -15.38 -3.34
C TYR A 78 16.66 -16.44 -3.68
N TRP A 79 15.40 -16.22 -3.31
CA TRP A 79 14.30 -17.12 -3.63
C TRP A 79 14.14 -17.33 -5.14
N LEU A 80 14.21 -16.25 -5.93
CA LEU A 80 14.14 -16.34 -7.38
C LEU A 80 15.27 -17.21 -7.95
N HIS A 81 16.48 -17.02 -7.45
CA HIS A 81 17.63 -17.82 -7.89
C HIS A 81 17.54 -19.28 -7.44
N GLU A 82 17.23 -19.53 -6.17
CA GLU A 82 17.13 -20.89 -5.61
C GLU A 82 16.04 -21.71 -6.29
N THR A 83 14.90 -21.09 -6.61
CA THR A 83 13.81 -21.76 -7.34
C THR A 83 14.02 -21.81 -8.85
N GLY A 84 15.19 -21.40 -9.36
CA GLY A 84 15.55 -21.44 -10.78
C GLY A 84 14.76 -20.46 -11.66
N LYS A 85 14.15 -19.43 -11.07
CA LYS A 85 13.39 -18.38 -11.76
C LYS A 85 14.31 -17.31 -12.37
N THR A 86 15.49 -17.10 -11.78
CA THR A 86 16.55 -16.22 -12.29
C THR A 86 17.91 -16.90 -12.24
N GLU A 87 18.84 -16.46 -13.08
CA GLU A 87 20.22 -16.98 -13.11
C GLU A 87 21.14 -16.26 -12.14
N THR A 88 20.84 -15.00 -11.80
CA THR A 88 21.62 -14.22 -10.85
C THR A 88 20.74 -13.65 -9.73
N ILE A 89 21.43 -13.13 -8.72
CA ILE A 89 20.83 -12.57 -7.50
C ILE A 89 21.02 -11.06 -7.59
N THR A 90 20.20 -10.40 -8.39
CA THR A 90 20.29 -8.95 -8.69
C THR A 90 18.90 -8.31 -8.70
N GLU A 91 18.83 -6.99 -8.50
CA GLU A 91 17.55 -6.26 -8.60
C GLU A 91 17.03 -6.30 -10.04
N GLU A 92 17.92 -6.19 -11.02
CA GLU A 92 17.59 -6.21 -12.45
C GLU A 92 16.88 -7.50 -12.86
N ASP A 93 17.42 -8.67 -12.49
CA ASP A 93 16.81 -9.97 -12.79
C ASP A 93 15.46 -10.12 -12.09
N ALA A 94 15.34 -9.61 -10.85
CA ALA A 94 14.07 -9.64 -10.12
C ALA A 94 13.00 -8.77 -10.80
N VAL A 95 13.37 -7.61 -11.34
CA VAL A 95 12.46 -6.75 -12.12
C VAL A 95 12.02 -7.47 -13.40
N GLU A 96 12.95 -8.06 -14.14
CA GLU A 96 12.64 -8.75 -15.39
C GLU A 96 11.73 -9.96 -15.14
N TYR A 97 11.98 -10.71 -14.06
CA TYR A 97 11.13 -11.82 -13.67
C TYR A 97 9.70 -11.37 -13.39
N ILE A 98 9.49 -10.30 -12.60
CA ILE A 98 8.14 -9.78 -12.34
C ILE A 98 7.44 -9.38 -13.63
N TYR A 99 8.15 -8.75 -14.56
CA TYR A 99 7.59 -8.35 -15.86
C TYR A 99 7.12 -9.56 -16.67
N ARG A 100 7.96 -10.59 -16.73
CA ARG A 100 7.64 -11.85 -17.41
C ARG A 100 6.48 -12.59 -16.74
N ALA A 101 6.53 -12.75 -15.42
CA ALA A 101 5.53 -13.48 -14.64
C ALA A 101 4.16 -12.79 -14.70
N CYS A 102 4.12 -11.46 -14.59
CA CYS A 102 2.87 -10.70 -14.60
C CYS A 102 2.38 -10.36 -16.02
N GLY A 103 3.23 -10.49 -17.05
CA GLY A 103 2.91 -10.10 -18.42
C GLY A 103 2.83 -8.59 -18.64
N ILE A 104 3.73 -7.83 -18.00
CA ILE A 104 3.77 -6.35 -18.03
C ILE A 104 5.13 -5.86 -18.51
N ARG A 105 5.24 -4.59 -18.92
CA ARG A 105 6.51 -3.95 -19.31
C ARG A 105 6.95 -2.89 -18.32
N SER A 106 6.04 -2.44 -17.46
CA SER A 106 6.31 -1.50 -16.38
C SER A 106 5.55 -1.88 -15.12
N ARG A 107 6.20 -1.74 -13.95
CA ARG A 107 5.54 -1.93 -12.64
C ARG A 107 4.29 -1.06 -12.49
N SER A 108 4.23 0.10 -13.15
CA SER A 108 3.05 0.98 -13.12
C SER A 108 1.78 0.31 -13.65
N GLU A 109 1.91 -0.70 -14.51
CA GLU A 109 0.77 -1.44 -15.06
C GLU A 109 0.06 -2.30 -14.01
N LEU A 110 0.73 -2.64 -12.89
CA LEU A 110 0.07 -3.26 -11.72
C LEU A 110 -0.99 -2.33 -11.11
N ASN A 111 -1.01 -1.05 -11.48
CA ASN A 111 -2.10 -0.15 -11.13
C ASN A 111 -3.26 -0.27 -12.13
N GLY A 112 -4.28 -1.04 -11.78
CA GLY A 112 -5.53 -1.15 -12.55
C GLY A 112 -5.62 -2.37 -13.48
N ASN A 113 -4.51 -3.03 -13.80
CA ASN A 113 -4.52 -4.30 -14.55
C ASN A 113 -4.82 -5.49 -13.62
N ILE A 114 -6.07 -5.92 -13.55
CA ILE A 114 -6.53 -6.99 -12.64
C ILE A 114 -5.78 -8.31 -12.89
N ALA A 115 -5.62 -8.72 -14.15
CA ALA A 115 -4.94 -9.98 -14.48
C ALA A 115 -3.46 -9.97 -14.07
N ALA A 116 -2.77 -8.85 -14.24
CA ALA A 116 -1.38 -8.71 -13.79
C ALA A 116 -1.28 -8.72 -12.25
N LYS A 117 -2.27 -8.13 -11.55
CA LYS A 117 -2.34 -8.16 -10.08
C LYS A 117 -2.51 -9.58 -9.55
N GLU A 118 -3.41 -10.37 -10.13
CA GLU A 118 -3.63 -11.77 -9.71
C GLU A 118 -2.38 -12.62 -9.84
N LYS A 119 -1.65 -12.47 -10.97
CA LYS A 119 -0.36 -13.15 -11.17
C LYS A 119 0.70 -12.69 -10.18
N PHE A 120 0.76 -11.38 -9.91
CA PHE A 120 1.66 -10.83 -8.91
C PHE A 120 1.36 -11.38 -7.52
N ASP A 121 0.08 -11.41 -7.12
CA ASP A 121 -0.35 -11.90 -5.80
C ASP A 121 -0.07 -13.39 -5.63
N SER A 122 -0.25 -14.21 -6.68
CA SER A 122 0.12 -15.62 -6.70
C SER A 122 1.63 -15.81 -6.46
N MET A 123 2.47 -15.06 -7.18
CA MET A 123 3.93 -15.12 -7.03
C MET A 123 4.39 -14.66 -5.64
N VAL A 124 3.76 -13.63 -5.06
CA VAL A 124 4.07 -13.19 -3.69
C VAL A 124 3.68 -14.27 -2.69
N SER A 125 2.53 -14.93 -2.88
CA SER A 125 2.10 -16.04 -2.03
C SER A 125 3.11 -17.19 -2.05
N GLU A 126 3.60 -17.59 -3.23
CA GLU A 126 4.67 -18.61 -3.35
C GLU A 126 5.97 -18.21 -2.63
N TYR A 127 6.34 -16.93 -2.68
CA TYR A 127 7.50 -16.41 -1.98
C TYR A 127 7.30 -16.41 -0.46
N ASP A 128 6.12 -16.00 0.02
CA ASP A 128 5.81 -15.98 1.45
C ASP A 128 5.76 -17.40 2.05
N GLU A 129 5.25 -18.38 1.29
CA GLU A 129 5.28 -19.81 1.66
C GLU A 129 6.72 -20.32 1.77
N TRP A 130 7.54 -20.10 0.74
CA TRP A 130 8.96 -20.48 0.79
C TRP A 130 9.68 -19.82 1.95
N ARG A 131 9.42 -18.54 2.24
CA ARG A 131 10.09 -17.82 3.34
C ARG A 131 9.73 -18.43 4.71
N GLN A 132 8.49 -18.85 4.91
CA GLN A 132 8.06 -19.50 6.17
C GLN A 132 8.77 -20.84 6.38
N ASP A 133 8.99 -21.61 5.32
CA ASP A 133 9.70 -22.90 5.41
C ASP A 133 11.20 -22.74 5.76
N GLN A 134 11.77 -21.55 5.55
CA GLN A 134 13.18 -21.26 5.82
C GLN A 134 13.44 -20.73 7.25
N GLU A 135 12.41 -20.35 8.02
CA GLU A 135 12.58 -19.91 9.41
C GLU A 135 12.63 -21.14 10.35
N PRO A 136 13.76 -21.44 11.01
CA PRO A 136 13.81 -22.46 12.04
C PRO A 136 13.04 -21.97 13.27
N PHE A 137 12.22 -22.85 13.87
CA PHE A 137 11.51 -22.61 15.13
C PHE A 137 12.42 -22.13 16.27
#